data_AF-A0A967BDR2-F1
#
_entry.id   AF-A0A967BDR2-F1
#
_cell.length_a   1.000
_cell.length_b   1.000
_cell.length_c   1.000
_cell.angle_alpha   90.00
_cell.angle_beta   90.00
_cell.angle_gamma   90.00
#
_symmetry.space_group_name_H-M   'P 1'
#
loop_
_entity.id
_entity.type
_entity.pdbx_description
1 polymer ?
#
loop_
_entity_poly.entity_id
_entity_poly.type
_entity_poly.pdbx_seq_one_letter_code
_entity_poly.pdbx_strand_id
1 'polypeptide(L)'
;MTDAPPIMRRKIGRHIVETCVRPDGTVLLRTPEIYPLNARGWREPYPDMKTALADFAARTAIPKITRPRLAQLRRHGFAGDVCGKEMITRLDPWTGATTLSEYELVEETG
;
A
#
# COMPACT_ATOMS: atom_id res chain seq x y z
N MET A 1 3.25 34.78 -9.61
CA MET A 1 3.67 33.42 -10.00
C MET A 1 3.46 32.54 -8.79
N THR A 2 2.51 31.60 -8.85
CA THR A 2 2.33 30.61 -7.79
C THR A 2 3.23 29.44 -8.18
N ASP A 3 4.48 29.45 -7.73
CA ASP A 3 5.35 28.29 -7.91
C ASP A 3 4.72 27.14 -7.11
N ALA A 4 4.09 26.23 -7.83
CA ALA A 4 3.60 25.00 -7.22
C ALA A 4 4.81 24.29 -6.59
N PRO A 5 4.70 23.84 -5.34
CA PRO A 5 5.81 23.17 -4.69
C PRO A 5 6.31 21.98 -5.52
N PRO A 6 7.64 21.74 -5.56
CA PRO A 6 8.21 20.72 -6.42
C PRO A 6 7.70 19.33 -6.04
N ILE A 7 7.23 18.59 -7.04
CA ILE A 7 6.84 17.19 -6.89
C ILE A 7 8.11 16.35 -6.97
N MET A 8 8.42 15.62 -5.89
CA MET A 8 9.48 14.62 -5.90
C MET A 8 8.89 13.26 -6.23
N ARG A 9 9.52 12.54 -7.17
CA ARG A 9 9.09 11.20 -7.60
C ARG A 9 10.17 10.18 -7.26
N ARG A 10 9.76 9.07 -6.66
CA ARG A 10 10.66 7.97 -6.26
C ARG A 10 9.98 6.61 -6.39
N LYS A 11 10.77 5.55 -6.56
CA LYS A 11 10.28 4.17 -6.51
C LYS A 11 10.46 3.63 -5.10
N ILE A 12 9.38 3.15 -4.48
CA ILE A 12 9.38 2.48 -3.17
C ILE A 12 8.76 1.10 -3.33
N GLY A 13 9.58 0.05 -3.18
CA GLY A 13 9.18 -1.31 -3.52
C GLY A 13 8.70 -1.40 -4.97
N ARG A 14 7.46 -1.86 -5.17
CA ARG A 14 6.81 -1.93 -6.49
C ARG A 14 6.08 -0.66 -6.92
N HIS A 15 5.97 0.34 -6.05
CA HIS A 15 5.15 1.52 -6.28
C HIS A 15 5.99 2.72 -6.70
N ILE A 16 5.52 3.47 -7.68
CA ILE A 16 5.94 4.85 -7.87
C ILE A 16 5.20 5.71 -6.86
N VAL A 17 5.94 6.50 -6.10
CA VAL A 17 5.46 7.41 -5.07
C VAL A 17 5.86 8.82 -5.45
N GLU A 18 4.88 9.72 -5.42
CA GLU A 18 5.10 11.16 -5.57
C GLU A 18 4.79 11.85 -4.25
N THR A 19 5.64 12.79 -3.87
CA THR A 19 5.51 13.59 -2.65
C THR A 19 5.64 15.07 -2.97
N CYS A 20 4.88 15.90 -2.26
CA CYS A 20 4.87 17.34 -2.45
C CYS A 20 4.88 18.03 -1.07
N VAL A 21 5.88 18.87 -0.81
CA VAL A 21 6.00 19.62 0.46
C VAL A 21 5.30 20.96 0.29
N ARG A 22 4.30 21.25 1.12
CA ARG A 22 3.57 22.52 1.12
C ARG A 22 4.36 23.61 1.85
N PRO A 23 4.06 24.90 1.60
CA PRO A 23 4.73 26.01 2.29
C PRO A 23 4.61 25.99 3.83
N ASP A 24 3.56 25.34 4.36
CA ASP A 24 3.35 25.14 5.80
C ASP A 24 4.18 23.98 6.39
N GLY A 25 5.02 23.34 5.59
CA GLY A 25 5.86 22.21 5.98
C GLY A 25 5.18 20.84 5.88
N THR A 26 3.87 20.79 5.65
CA THR A 26 3.15 19.52 5.51
C THR A 26 3.46 18.83 4.19
N VAL A 27 3.30 17.51 4.15
CA VAL A 27 3.64 16.68 2.98
C VAL A 27 2.40 16.01 2.43
N LEU A 28 2.16 16.12 1.14
CA LEU A 28 1.20 15.28 0.42
C LEU A 28 1.90 14.09 -0.20
N LEU A 29 1.22 12.95 -0.27
CA LEU A 29 1.74 11.73 -0.90
C LEU A 29 0.69 11.11 -1.83
N ARG A 30 1.12 10.61 -2.99
CA ARG A 30 0.28 9.80 -3.90
C ARG A 30 1.07 8.70 -4.60
N THR A 31 0.35 7.73 -5.15
CA THR A 31 0.90 6.72 -6.06
C THR A 31 0.27 6.87 -7.44
N PRO A 32 0.86 7.63 -8.38
CA PRO A 32 0.19 8.05 -9.62
C PRO A 32 -0.12 6.90 -10.58
N GLU A 33 0.57 5.77 -10.45
CA GLU A 33 0.45 4.63 -11.38
C GLU A 33 -0.40 3.49 -10.81
N ILE A 34 -0.97 3.66 -9.62
CA ILE A 34 -1.73 2.59 -8.97
C ILE A 34 -3.11 2.40 -9.59
N TYR A 35 -3.64 1.19 -9.45
CA TYR A 35 -5.05 0.87 -9.69
C TYR A 35 -5.76 0.72 -8.34
N PRO A 36 -7.02 1.15 -8.18
CA PRO A 36 -7.88 1.80 -9.18
C PRO A 36 -7.55 3.28 -9.41
N LEU A 37 -8.05 3.87 -10.50
CA LEU A 37 -7.75 5.26 -10.90
C LEU A 37 -8.09 6.27 -9.79
N ASN A 38 -9.19 6.05 -9.08
CA ASN A 38 -9.63 6.90 -7.97
C ASN A 38 -8.68 6.83 -6.75
N ALA A 39 -7.83 5.81 -6.63
CA ALA A 39 -6.82 5.71 -5.58
C ALA A 39 -5.55 6.53 -5.87
N ARG A 40 -5.43 7.16 -7.04
CA ARG A 40 -4.25 7.96 -7.46
C ARG A 40 -4.22 9.36 -6.85
N GLY A 41 -5.26 9.77 -6.13
CA GLY A 41 -5.35 11.09 -5.51
C GLY A 41 -4.24 11.36 -4.49
N TRP A 42 -3.96 12.64 -4.25
CA TRP A 42 -3.14 13.06 -3.11
C TRP A 42 -3.83 12.71 -1.81
N ARG A 43 -3.14 11.99 -0.93
CA ARG A 43 -3.55 11.75 0.45
C ARG A 43 -3.04 12.88 1.34
N GLU A 44 -3.72 13.01 2.48
CA GLU A 44 -3.52 13.89 3.65
C GLU A 44 -2.30 14.83 3.59
N PRO A 45 -2.41 16.08 4.08
CA PRO A 45 -1.20 16.73 4.57
C PRO A 45 -0.70 15.95 5.80
N TYR A 46 0.34 15.14 5.61
CA TYR A 46 1.13 14.54 6.69
C TYR A 46 1.99 15.63 7.34
N PRO A 47 2.30 15.52 8.65
CA PRO A 47 3.08 16.53 9.36
C PRO A 47 4.52 16.66 8.83
N ASP A 48 5.10 15.56 8.33
CA ASP A 48 6.43 15.54 7.74
C ASP A 48 6.60 14.34 6.78
N MET A 49 7.72 14.35 6.05
CA MET A 49 8.07 13.29 5.08
C MET A 49 8.22 11.91 5.74
N LYS A 50 8.73 11.86 6.97
CA LYS A 50 8.97 10.61 7.69
C LYS A 50 7.65 9.91 7.99
N THR A 51 6.66 10.67 8.45
CA THR A 51 5.31 10.20 8.78
C THR A 51 4.57 9.74 7.53
N ALA A 52 4.65 10.51 6.43
CA ALA A 52 4.06 10.13 5.15
C ALA A 52 4.59 8.78 4.63
N LEU A 53 5.92 8.62 4.64
CA LEU A 53 6.56 7.40 4.15
C LEU A 53 6.34 6.20 5.09
N ALA A 54 6.26 6.42 6.41
CA ALA A 54 5.96 5.38 7.38
C ALA A 54 4.52 4.85 7.22
N ASP A 55 3.53 5.73 7.06
CA ASP A 55 2.13 5.33 6.79
C ASP A 55 2.02 4.57 5.47
N PHE A 56 2.66 5.08 4.41
CA PHE A 56 2.71 4.41 3.11
C PHE A 56 3.32 3.00 3.22
N ALA A 57 4.47 2.87 3.89
CA ALA A 57 5.13 1.59 4.07
C ALA A 57 4.28 0.61 4.88
N ALA A 58 3.62 1.06 5.96
CA ALA A 58 2.76 0.22 6.76
C ALA A 58 1.55 -0.31 5.97
N ARG A 59 0.92 0.54 5.15
CA ARG A 59 -0.25 0.16 4.34
C ARG A 59 0.10 -0.71 3.13
N THR A 60 1.29 -0.54 2.56
CA THR A 60 1.74 -1.32 1.39
C THR A 60 2.62 -2.52 1.74
N ALA A 61 2.86 -2.78 3.04
CA ALA A 61 3.58 -3.94 3.50
C ALA A 61 2.93 -5.25 3.01
N ILE A 62 3.77 -6.25 2.72
CA ILE A 62 3.31 -7.59 2.42
C ILE A 62 2.55 -8.13 3.65
N PRO A 63 1.29 -8.60 3.47
CA PRO A 63 0.52 -9.22 4.53
C PRO A 63 1.27 -10.37 5.20
N LYS A 64 1.29 -10.37 6.53
CA LYS A 64 1.74 -11.50 7.34
C LYS A 64 0.53 -12.34 7.75
N ILE A 65 0.53 -13.62 7.45
CA ILE A 65 -0.57 -14.53 7.80
C ILE A 65 -0.07 -15.84 8.40
N THR A 66 -0.81 -16.35 9.37
CA THR A 66 -0.54 -17.65 10.00
C THR A 66 -1.13 -18.79 9.17
N ARG A 67 -0.64 -20.02 9.38
CA ARG A 67 -1.17 -21.22 8.71
C ARG A 67 -2.67 -21.45 8.98
N PRO A 68 -3.19 -21.31 10.22
CA PRO A 68 -4.63 -21.42 10.47
C PRO A 68 -5.45 -20.39 9.69
N ARG A 69 -4.97 -19.14 9.62
CA ARG A 69 -5.64 -18.09 8.85
C ARG A 69 -5.63 -18.39 7.36
N LEU A 70 -4.51 -18.87 6.80
CA LEU A 70 -4.45 -19.28 5.39
C LEU A 70 -5.43 -20.43 5.11
N ALA A 71 -5.49 -21.45 5.97
CA ALA A 71 -6.46 -22.54 5.82
C ALA A 71 -7.91 -22.06 5.87
N GLN A 72 -8.22 -21.08 6.72
CA GLN A 72 -9.52 -20.41 6.73
C GLN A 72 -9.79 -19.67 5.42
N LEU A 73 -8.85 -18.87 4.92
CA LEU A 73 -9.01 -18.13 3.66
C LEU A 73 -9.25 -19.08 2.48
N ARG A 74 -8.52 -20.19 2.40
CA ARG A 74 -8.74 -21.24 1.38
C ARG A 74 -10.16 -21.80 1.42
N ARG A 75 -10.67 -22.15 2.61
CA ARG A 75 -12.04 -22.69 2.77
C ARG A 75 -13.13 -21.74 2.28
N HIS A 76 -12.87 -20.44 2.33
CA HIS A 76 -13.81 -19.41 1.86
C HIS A 76 -13.52 -18.90 0.44
N GLY A 77 -12.57 -19.51 -0.28
CA GLY A 77 -12.22 -19.08 -1.64
C GLY A 77 -11.45 -17.75 -1.71
N PHE A 78 -10.89 -17.29 -0.59
CA PHE A 78 -10.06 -16.08 -0.51
C PHE A 78 -8.56 -16.36 -0.61
N ALA A 79 -8.16 -17.60 -0.85
CA ALA A 79 -6.79 -17.98 -1.13
C ALA A 79 -6.77 -19.06 -2.22
N GLY A 80 -5.80 -18.97 -3.14
CA GLY A 80 -5.68 -19.91 -4.24
C GLY A 80 -4.42 -19.68 -5.07
N ASP A 81 -4.16 -20.61 -5.99
CA ASP A 81 -3.05 -20.50 -6.94
C ASP A 81 -3.42 -19.55 -8.08
N VAL A 82 -2.52 -18.61 -8.38
CA VAL A 82 -2.60 -17.72 -9.51
C VAL A 82 -1.26 -17.79 -10.26
N CYS A 83 -1.26 -18.46 -11.41
CA CYS A 83 -0.07 -18.66 -12.25
C CYS A 83 1.10 -19.33 -11.49
N GLY A 84 0.83 -20.34 -10.65
CA GLY A 84 1.86 -21.08 -9.91
C GLY A 84 2.32 -20.38 -8.63
N LYS A 85 1.65 -19.30 -8.22
CA LYS A 85 1.91 -18.60 -6.96
C LYS A 85 0.66 -18.58 -6.11
N GLU A 86 0.79 -19.01 -4.87
CA GLU A 86 -0.30 -18.90 -3.91
C GLU A 86 -0.50 -17.44 -3.49
N MET A 87 -1.73 -16.95 -3.63
CA MET A 87 -2.13 -15.58 -3.38
C MET A 87 -3.36 -15.53 -2.47
N ILE A 88 -3.55 -14.40 -1.79
CA ILE A 88 -4.77 -14.12 -1.03
C ILE A 88 -5.55 -12.95 -1.61
N THR A 89 -6.88 -13.02 -1.53
CA THR A 89 -7.77 -11.90 -1.82
C THR A 89 -7.98 -11.09 -0.55
N ARG A 90 -7.70 -9.79 -0.58
CA ARG A 90 -7.90 -8.87 0.56
C ARG A 90 -8.25 -7.46 0.13
N LEU A 91 -8.82 -6.69 1.06
CA LEU A 91 -8.90 -5.24 0.94
C LEU A 91 -7.51 -4.63 1.16
N ASP A 92 -6.99 -3.94 0.15
CA ASP A 92 -5.70 -3.24 0.22
C ASP A 92 -5.89 -1.90 0.97
N PRO A 93 -5.17 -1.65 2.07
CA PRO A 93 -5.41 -0.50 2.93
C PRO A 93 -4.84 0.82 2.38
N TRP A 94 -4.08 0.75 1.29
CA TRP A 94 -3.55 1.92 0.57
C TRP A 94 -4.43 2.34 -0.60
N THR A 95 -5.12 1.42 -1.25
CA THR A 95 -5.96 1.70 -2.43
C THR A 95 -7.45 1.64 -2.12
N GLY A 96 -7.83 0.96 -1.05
CA GLY A 96 -9.23 0.65 -0.73
C GLY A 96 -9.85 -0.37 -1.69
N ALA A 97 -9.06 -0.98 -2.57
CA ALA A 97 -9.55 -1.97 -3.53
C ALA A 97 -9.34 -3.39 -3.02
N THR A 98 -10.23 -4.29 -3.42
CA THR A 98 -9.99 -5.72 -3.27
C THR A 98 -8.91 -6.15 -4.27
N THR A 99 -7.83 -6.73 -3.78
CA THR A 99 -6.67 -7.13 -4.58
C THR A 99 -6.27 -8.58 -4.31
N LEU A 100 -5.65 -9.20 -5.31
CA LEU A 100 -4.83 -10.38 -5.13
C LEU A 100 -3.45 -9.93 -4.62
N SER A 101 -3.06 -10.46 -3.47
CA SER A 101 -1.85 -10.08 -2.77
C SER A 101 -0.99 -11.29 -2.46
N GLU A 102 0.31 -11.12 -2.64
CA GLU A 102 1.31 -12.00 -2.03
C GLU A 102 1.22 -11.88 -0.51
N TYR A 103 1.82 -12.83 0.20
CA TYR A 103 1.88 -12.82 1.65
C TYR A 103 3.12 -13.52 2.17
N GLU A 104 3.44 -13.26 3.43
CA GLU A 104 4.47 -13.94 4.19
C GLU A 104 3.78 -14.85 5.22
N LEU A 105 4.17 -16.14 5.23
CA LEU A 105 3.75 -17.04 6.31
C LEU A 105 4.57 -16.75 7.56
N VAL A 106 3.88 -16.47 8.65
CA VAL A 106 4.50 -16.29 9.96
C VAL A 106 4.07 -17.39 10.92
N GLU A 107 4.95 -17.72 11.85
CA GLU A 107 4.60 -18.60 12.96
C GLU A 107 3.54 -17.94 13.85
N GLU A 108 2.72 -18.78 14.46
CA GLU A 108 1.77 -18.31 15.47
C GLU A 108 2.58 -17.96 16.72
N THR A 109 2.81 -16.66 16.96
CA THR A 109 3.26 -16.23 18.28
C THR A 109 2.13 -16.52 19.25
N GLY A 110 2.34 -17.53 20.10
CA GLY A 110 1.44 -17.89 21.19
C GLY A 110 1.29 -16.81 22.24
#